data_AF-A0A953ATX1-F1
#
_entry.id   AF-A0A953ATX1-F1
#
_cell.length_a   1.000
_cell.length_b   1.000
_cell.length_c   1.000
_cell.angle_alpha   90.00
_cell.angle_beta   90.00
_cell.angle_gamma   90.00
#
_symmetry.space_group_name_H-M   'P 1'
#
loop_
_entity.id
_entity.type
_entity.pdbx_description
1 polymer ?
#
loop_
_entity_poly.entity_id
_entity_poly.type
_entity_poly.pdbx_seq_one_letter_code
_entity_poly.pdbx_strand_id
1 'polypeptide(L)'
;MDSPNPALEQFLKSIPLFALVEPADMVDLLRLLRPVTLEAGQILFRQGDPGTAMWVLGRDVEISITATRSDGGRPVVVAYAKEGDTVGEMALVDDSARSGTAVVVQGGPAHQIDAIDFQAIRDARYPAAYKVLRRICLDLCRKLRVTNDRIVPPSLGVLVAPPLVASRRADEALIDAFPPFRPLPQVVKLALAQKLTAIELDAVQPIVGEGEPADAAYFIVRGEVTVGRNGRTLATLGPGSMFGAVSLIDHGRRSASVVSAGPATLLRLRGEDFDALFASGNRFAFELVDLVARQLVSHLRGANELLPRPGAAPRPTASAPAAVQATAGAMPELFGPLDLDLELGTPA
;
A
#
# COMPACT_ATOMS: atom_id res chain seq x y z
N MET A 1 6.88 20.49 34.88
CA MET A 1 7.06 19.25 34.12
C MET A 1 6.28 18.20 34.86
N ASP A 2 4.98 18.11 34.59
CA ASP A 2 4.17 17.05 35.18
C ASP A 2 4.49 15.77 34.42
N SER A 3 5.01 14.76 35.13
CA SER A 3 5.16 13.41 34.59
C SER A 3 3.81 12.99 33.99
N PRO A 4 3.78 12.38 32.79
CA PRO A 4 2.52 12.00 32.17
C PRO A 4 1.75 11.05 33.10
N ASN A 5 0.43 11.20 33.14
CA ASN A 5 -0.45 10.34 33.94
C ASN A 5 -0.21 8.87 33.53
N PRO A 6 0.27 7.98 34.43
CA PRO A 6 0.61 6.60 34.10
C PRO A 6 -0.58 5.81 33.52
N ALA A 7 -1.80 6.10 33.99
CA ALA A 7 -3.02 5.48 33.48
C ALA A 7 -3.32 5.89 32.03
N LEU A 8 -3.00 7.14 31.69
CA LEU A 8 -3.16 7.70 30.36
C LEU A 8 -2.11 7.14 29.38
N GLU A 9 -0.88 6.94 29.85
CA GLU A 9 0.14 6.25 29.05
C GLU A 9 -0.22 4.80 28.76
N GLN A 10 -0.70 4.09 29.78
CA GLN A 10 -1.11 2.69 29.65
C GLN A 10 -2.31 2.56 28.72
N PHE A 11 -3.23 3.52 28.78
CA PHE A 11 -4.35 3.63 27.85
C PHE A 11 -3.88 3.86 26.40
N LEU A 12 -2.99 4.81 26.15
CA LEU A 12 -2.50 5.08 24.78
C LEU A 12 -1.72 3.92 24.21
N LYS A 13 -0.87 3.28 25.01
CA LYS A 13 -0.16 2.06 24.61
C LYS A 13 -1.10 0.89 24.33
N SER A 14 -2.30 0.90 24.91
CA SER A 14 -3.34 -0.11 24.59
C SER A 14 -3.95 0.11 23.21
N ILE A 15 -3.91 1.33 22.68
CA ILE A 15 -4.39 1.67 21.34
C ILE A 15 -3.28 1.31 20.33
N PRO A 16 -3.49 0.34 19.43
CA PRO A 16 -2.44 -0.10 18.52
C PRO A 16 -1.88 0.99 17.61
N LEU A 17 -2.67 2.04 17.33
CA LEU A 17 -2.21 3.22 16.56
C LEU A 17 -1.01 3.92 17.23
N PHE A 18 -0.96 3.95 18.57
CA PHE A 18 0.04 4.68 19.35
C PHE A 18 1.11 3.79 19.98
N ALA A 19 1.13 2.50 19.67
CA ALA A 19 2.09 1.56 20.23
C ALA A 19 3.57 1.95 19.96
N LEU A 20 3.82 2.74 18.92
CA LEU A 20 5.16 3.23 18.54
C LEU A 20 5.48 4.62 19.09
N VAL A 21 4.53 5.27 19.78
CA VAL A 21 4.65 6.64 20.27
C VAL A 21 5.33 6.65 21.64
N GLU A 22 6.32 7.53 21.79
CA GLU A 22 7.02 7.68 23.06
C GLU A 22 6.21 8.58 24.00
N PRO A 23 6.38 8.46 25.33
CA PRO A 23 5.60 9.23 26.30
C PRO A 23 5.61 10.74 26.08
N ALA A 24 6.75 11.30 25.65
CA ALA A 24 6.90 12.73 25.38
C ALA A 24 5.99 13.21 24.24
N ASP A 25 5.75 12.38 23.23
CA ASP A 25 4.92 12.71 22.06
C ASP A 25 3.43 12.38 22.30
N MET A 26 3.14 11.53 23.30
CA MET A 26 1.78 11.05 23.58
C MET A 26 0.86 12.16 24.09
N VAL A 27 1.40 13.15 24.80
CA VAL A 27 0.63 14.29 25.32
C VAL A 27 0.01 15.12 24.19
N ASP A 28 0.76 15.34 23.11
CA ASP A 28 0.28 16.11 21.97
C ASP A 28 -0.73 15.31 21.13
N LEU A 29 -0.55 13.99 21.00
CA LEU A 29 -1.51 13.13 20.28
C LEU A 29 -2.84 12.97 21.00
N LEU A 30 -2.84 12.96 22.33
CA LEU A 30 -4.07 12.89 23.11
C LEU A 30 -5.03 14.02 22.82
N ARG A 31 -4.49 15.21 22.52
CA ARG A 31 -5.31 16.37 22.17
C ARG A 31 -6.04 16.19 20.84
N LEU A 32 -5.56 15.28 19.99
CA LEU A 32 -6.19 14.95 18.72
C LEU A 32 -7.26 13.86 18.86
N LEU A 33 -7.19 13.07 19.93
CA LEU A 33 -8.10 11.94 20.15
C LEU A 33 -9.38 12.42 20.84
N ARG A 34 -10.48 12.30 20.12
CA ARG A 34 -11.82 12.52 20.67
C ARG A 34 -12.43 11.17 20.98
N PRO A 35 -12.67 10.82 22.26
CA PRO A 35 -13.37 9.59 22.60
C PRO A 35 -14.82 9.66 22.09
N VAL A 36 -15.26 8.61 21.41
CA VAL A 36 -16.61 8.48 20.87
C VAL A 36 -17.16 7.09 21.15
N THR A 37 -18.47 6.97 21.28
CA THR A 37 -19.16 5.68 21.34
C THR A 37 -19.87 5.46 20.02
N LEU A 38 -19.58 4.33 19.37
CA LEU A 38 -20.21 3.95 18.11
C LEU A 38 -21.43 3.07 18.37
N GLU A 39 -22.51 3.32 17.65
CA GLU A 39 -23.75 2.56 17.76
C GLU A 39 -23.89 1.54 16.62
N ALA A 40 -24.43 0.35 16.92
CA ALA A 40 -24.68 -0.65 15.87
C ALA A 40 -25.66 -0.09 14.81
N GLY A 41 -25.34 -0.30 13.53
CA GLY A 41 -26.07 0.26 12.40
C GLY A 41 -25.67 1.69 12.02
N GLN A 42 -24.83 2.36 12.82
CA GLN A 42 -24.33 3.70 12.49
C GLN A 42 -23.49 3.68 11.21
N ILE A 43 -23.75 4.62 10.32
CA ILE A 43 -22.93 4.86 9.13
C ILE A 43 -21.90 5.93 9.49
N LEU A 44 -20.62 5.58 9.51
CA LEU A 44 -19.55 6.55 9.82
C LEU A 44 -19.30 7.51 8.66
N PHE A 45 -19.36 6.97 7.43
CA PHE A 45 -19.25 7.73 6.18
C PHE A 45 -19.71 6.86 5.02
N ARG A 46 -20.06 7.51 3.91
CA ARG A 46 -20.38 6.85 2.63
C ARG A 46 -19.23 6.97 1.65
N GLN A 47 -19.16 6.02 0.73
CA GLN A 47 -18.24 6.10 -0.40
C GLN A 47 -18.47 7.40 -1.18
N GLY A 48 -17.38 8.08 -1.55
CA GLY A 48 -17.44 9.37 -2.23
C GLY A 48 -17.52 10.59 -1.31
N ASP A 49 -17.84 10.42 -0.02
CA ASP A 49 -17.80 11.52 0.95
C ASP A 49 -16.37 12.08 1.09
N PRO A 50 -16.21 13.35 1.49
CA PRO A 50 -14.90 13.88 1.88
C PRO A 50 -14.34 13.19 3.13
N GLY A 51 -13.01 13.04 3.16
CA GLY A 51 -12.27 12.46 4.29
C GLY A 51 -12.14 13.42 5.47
N THR A 52 -13.18 13.59 6.28
CA THR A 52 -13.17 14.58 7.39
C THR A 52 -12.59 14.06 8.70
N ALA A 53 -12.49 12.74 8.90
CA ALA A 53 -11.97 12.13 10.11
C ALA A 53 -11.54 10.67 9.87
N MET A 54 -10.79 10.11 10.80
CA MET A 54 -10.56 8.66 10.90
C MET A 54 -10.87 8.18 12.32
N TRP A 55 -11.10 6.87 12.46
CA TRP A 55 -11.45 6.24 13.73
C TRP A 55 -10.48 5.12 14.06
N VAL A 56 -10.06 5.07 15.32
CA VAL A 56 -9.34 3.95 15.90
C VAL A 56 -10.30 3.15 16.75
N LEU A 57 -10.49 1.89 16.40
CA LEU A 57 -11.53 1.05 16.98
C LEU A 57 -11.08 0.47 18.31
N GLY A 58 -11.90 0.64 19.34
CA GLY A 58 -11.69 0.02 20.65
C GLY A 58 -12.28 -1.38 20.72
N ARG A 59 -12.35 -1.91 21.94
CA ARG A 59 -12.90 -3.23 22.25
C ARG A 59 -14.33 -3.36 21.77
N ASP A 60 -14.69 -4.58 21.36
CA ASP A 60 -16.07 -4.94 21.00
C ASP A 60 -16.66 -4.13 19.83
N VAL A 61 -15.83 -3.46 19.03
CA VAL A 61 -16.25 -2.76 17.81
C VAL A 61 -15.97 -3.62 16.58
N GLU A 62 -16.97 -3.74 15.71
CA GLU A 62 -16.82 -4.32 14.38
C GLU A 62 -17.45 -3.39 13.35
N ILE A 63 -16.72 -3.12 12.27
CA ILE A 63 -17.16 -2.27 11.16
C ILE A 63 -17.03 -3.07 9.86
N SER A 64 -18.09 -3.03 9.05
CA SER A 64 -18.06 -3.50 7.67
C SER A 64 -17.79 -2.33 6.73
N ILE A 65 -16.89 -2.52 5.78
CA ILE A 65 -16.61 -1.56 4.71
C ILE A 65 -17.08 -2.16 3.40
N THR A 66 -17.98 -1.47 2.72
CA THR A 66 -18.50 -1.84 1.40
C THR A 66 -18.06 -0.83 0.36
N ALA A 67 -17.75 -1.27 -0.85
CA ALA A 67 -17.47 -0.36 -1.96
C ALA A 67 -18.24 -0.81 -3.20
N THR A 68 -18.74 0.18 -3.94
CA THR A 68 -19.25 0.04 -5.29
C THR A 68 -18.10 0.30 -6.24
N ARG A 69 -17.82 -0.66 -7.12
CA ARG A 69 -16.76 -0.56 -8.11
C ARG A 69 -17.09 0.47 -9.19
N SER A 70 -16.04 0.92 -9.87
CA SER A 70 -16.10 1.89 -10.99
C SER A 70 -16.97 1.45 -12.17
N ASP A 71 -17.11 0.13 -12.39
CA ASP A 71 -17.94 -0.46 -13.46
C ASP A 71 -19.46 -0.43 -13.18
N GLY A 72 -19.86 0.08 -12.01
CA GLY A 72 -21.24 0.06 -11.54
C GLY A 72 -21.68 -1.34 -11.08
N GLY A 73 -22.45 -1.40 -10.00
CA GLY A 73 -22.95 -2.68 -9.49
C GLY A 73 -23.45 -2.63 -8.06
N ARG A 74 -23.72 -3.82 -7.51
CA ARG A 74 -24.05 -3.94 -6.08
C ARG A 74 -22.78 -3.71 -5.24
N PRO A 75 -22.89 -3.02 -4.09
CA PRO A 75 -21.77 -2.89 -3.16
C PRO A 75 -21.21 -4.25 -2.76
N VAL A 76 -19.89 -4.38 -2.75
CA VAL A 76 -19.18 -5.57 -2.27
C VAL A 76 -18.51 -5.24 -0.95
N VAL A 77 -18.54 -6.18 0.00
CA VAL A 77 -17.78 -6.01 1.25
C VAL A 77 -16.29 -6.12 0.94
N VAL A 78 -15.57 -5.00 1.06
CA VAL A 78 -14.13 -4.94 0.74
C VAL A 78 -13.27 -5.21 1.97
N ALA A 79 -13.76 -4.90 3.17
CA ALA A 79 -13.03 -5.20 4.39
C ALA A 79 -13.98 -5.27 5.60
N TYR A 80 -13.50 -5.94 6.64
CA TYR A 80 -13.99 -5.78 8.01
C TYR A 80 -12.86 -5.16 8.82
N ALA A 81 -13.21 -4.27 9.74
CA ALA A 81 -12.30 -3.69 10.70
C ALA A 81 -12.80 -3.99 12.11
N LYS A 82 -11.88 -4.35 13.00
CA LYS A 82 -12.19 -4.75 14.38
C LYS A 82 -11.34 -3.97 15.38
N GLU A 83 -11.45 -4.31 16.67
CA GLU A 83 -10.60 -3.77 17.73
C GLU A 83 -9.14 -3.64 17.28
N GLY A 84 -8.60 -2.43 17.42
CA GLY A 84 -7.22 -2.11 17.10
C GLY A 84 -6.96 -1.67 15.65
N ASP A 85 -7.93 -1.87 14.74
CA ASP A 85 -7.83 -1.35 13.38
C ASP A 85 -8.17 0.15 13.32
N THR A 86 -7.68 0.80 12.26
CA THR A 86 -8.06 2.17 11.91
C THR A 86 -8.99 2.13 10.70
N VAL A 87 -10.02 2.99 10.68
CA VAL A 87 -10.97 3.12 9.57
C VAL A 87 -11.04 4.58 9.11
N GLY A 88 -11.03 4.77 7.79
CA GLY A 88 -11.13 6.10 7.18
C GLY A 88 -9.78 6.79 6.97
N GLU A 89 -8.68 6.15 7.34
CA GLU A 89 -7.31 6.65 7.24
C GLU A 89 -6.88 6.97 5.81
N MET A 90 -7.37 6.20 4.84
CA MET A 90 -6.95 6.32 3.43
C MET A 90 -7.20 7.74 2.90
N ALA A 91 -8.39 8.28 3.16
CA ALA A 91 -8.81 9.60 2.72
C ALA A 91 -8.04 10.74 3.41
N LEU A 92 -7.51 10.51 4.61
CA LEU A 92 -6.66 11.48 5.31
C LEU A 92 -5.22 11.41 4.80
N VAL A 93 -4.75 10.24 4.36
CA VAL A 93 -3.38 10.08 3.84
C VAL A 93 -3.22 10.73 2.47
N ASP A 94 -4.16 10.49 1.55
CA ASP A 94 -4.08 10.88 0.14
C ASP A 94 -5.02 12.04 -0.26
N ASP A 95 -5.75 12.62 0.70
CA ASP A 95 -6.71 13.71 0.51
C ASP A 95 -7.83 13.40 -0.51
N SER A 96 -8.04 12.12 -0.84
CA SER A 96 -9.07 11.67 -1.77
C SER A 96 -10.38 11.33 -1.05
N ALA A 97 -11.47 11.18 -1.80
CA ALA A 97 -12.76 10.76 -1.27
C ALA A 97 -12.71 9.37 -0.59
N ARG A 98 -13.70 9.09 0.27
CA ARG A 98 -13.87 7.78 0.92
C ARG A 98 -13.93 6.66 -0.12
N SER A 99 -13.08 5.66 0.05
CA SER A 99 -12.98 4.47 -0.82
C SER A 99 -14.17 3.51 -0.69
N GLY A 100 -14.95 3.62 0.38
CA GLY A 100 -16.09 2.77 0.67
C GLY A 100 -17.02 3.39 1.71
N THR A 101 -18.16 2.76 1.91
CA THR A 101 -19.12 3.06 2.97
C THR A 101 -18.81 2.20 4.18
N ALA A 102 -18.60 2.84 5.34
CA ALA A 102 -18.32 2.16 6.59
C ALA A 102 -19.56 2.14 7.48
N VAL A 103 -20.00 0.95 7.86
CA VAL A 103 -21.17 0.72 8.72
C VAL A 103 -20.75 -0.09 9.94
N VAL A 104 -21.10 0.41 11.12
CA VAL A 104 -20.85 -0.24 12.41
C VAL A 104 -21.76 -1.47 12.50
N VAL A 105 -21.15 -2.66 12.54
CA VAL A 105 -21.85 -3.94 12.73
C VAL A 105 -22.09 -4.17 14.21
N GLN A 106 -21.06 -3.94 15.02
CA GLN A 106 -21.11 -4.02 16.48
C GLN A 106 -20.60 -2.70 17.07
N GLY A 107 -21.43 -2.07 17.91
CA GLY A 107 -21.11 -0.80 18.57
C GLY A 107 -20.22 -0.96 19.80
N GLY A 108 -19.50 0.10 20.14
CA GLY A 108 -18.52 0.10 21.23
C GLY A 108 -17.68 1.37 21.26
N PRO A 109 -16.71 1.48 22.19
CA PRO A 109 -15.84 2.64 22.28
C PRO A 109 -14.88 2.75 21.09
N ALA A 110 -14.66 3.96 20.60
CA ALA A 110 -13.65 4.28 19.59
C ALA A 110 -13.03 5.66 19.87
N HIS A 111 -11.97 5.98 19.15
CA HIS A 111 -11.40 7.33 19.15
C HIS A 111 -11.45 7.91 17.74
N GLN A 112 -11.96 9.13 17.63
CA GLN A 112 -11.97 9.89 16.40
C GLN A 112 -10.76 10.83 16.37
N ILE A 113 -10.13 10.93 15.20
CA ILE A 113 -9.13 11.95 14.87
C ILE A 113 -9.66 12.74 13.67
N ASP A 114 -9.81 14.05 13.83
CA ASP A 114 -10.26 14.94 12.76
C ASP A 114 -9.15 15.17 11.73
N ALA A 115 -9.55 15.26 10.46
CA ALA A 115 -8.62 15.43 9.35
C ALA A 115 -7.84 16.75 9.47
N ILE A 116 -8.49 17.83 9.90
CA ILE A 116 -7.84 19.14 10.07
C ILE A 116 -6.72 19.04 11.12
N ASP A 117 -7.02 18.42 12.27
CA ASP A 117 -6.07 18.26 13.36
C ASP A 117 -4.91 17.33 12.94
N PHE A 118 -5.21 16.27 12.20
CA PHE A 118 -4.20 15.35 11.67
C PHE A 118 -3.30 16.01 10.61
N GLN A 119 -3.86 16.82 9.71
CA GLN A 119 -3.05 17.54 8.73
C GLN A 119 -2.19 18.61 9.39
N ALA A 120 -2.70 19.31 10.40
CA ALA A 120 -1.92 20.30 11.14
C ALA A 120 -0.65 19.70 11.77
N ILE A 121 -0.74 18.50 12.37
CA ILE A 121 0.44 17.83 12.94
C ILE A 121 1.40 17.26 11.88
N ARG A 122 0.89 16.89 10.69
CA ARG A 122 1.71 16.46 9.55
C ARG A 122 2.49 17.64 8.97
N ASP A 123 1.82 18.76 8.75
CA ASP A 123 2.42 19.99 8.20
C ASP A 123 3.44 20.59 9.17
N ALA A 124 3.12 20.57 10.46
CA ALA A 124 4.05 20.97 11.51
C ALA A 124 5.19 19.96 11.74
N ARG A 125 5.12 18.78 11.09
CA ARG A 125 6.12 17.70 11.15
C ARG A 125 6.43 17.25 12.58
N TYR A 126 5.38 17.12 13.39
CA TYR A 126 5.55 16.64 14.75
C TYR A 126 6.05 15.18 14.73
N PRO A 127 7.01 14.81 15.60
CA PRO A 127 7.50 13.42 15.68
C PRO A 127 6.37 12.40 15.85
N ALA A 128 5.32 12.80 16.55
CA ALA A 128 4.13 12.01 16.76
C ALA A 128 3.38 11.67 15.44
N ALA A 129 3.29 12.63 14.50
CA ALA A 129 2.64 12.42 13.20
C ALA A 129 3.36 11.36 12.36
N TYR A 130 4.69 11.40 12.36
CA TYR A 130 5.53 10.36 11.75
C TYR A 130 5.19 8.97 12.32
N LYS A 131 5.12 8.83 13.65
CA LYS A 131 4.87 7.56 14.32
C LYS A 131 3.46 7.02 14.02
N VAL A 132 2.46 7.90 13.98
CA VAL A 132 1.09 7.56 13.57
C VAL A 132 1.05 7.12 12.10
N LEU A 133 1.66 7.87 11.18
CA LEU A 133 1.74 7.50 9.76
C LEU A 133 2.45 6.16 9.56
N ARG A 134 3.56 5.93 10.28
CA ARG A 134 4.28 4.66 10.26
C ARG A 134 3.38 3.49 10.66
N ARG A 135 2.52 3.70 11.66
CA ARG A 135 1.54 2.69 12.06
C ARG A 135 0.42 2.51 11.03
N ILE A 136 -0.07 3.59 10.43
CA ILE A 136 -1.00 3.52 9.30
C ILE A 136 -0.40 2.70 8.15
N CYS A 137 0.88 2.89 7.81
CA CYS A 137 1.56 2.07 6.79
C CYS A 137 1.53 0.58 7.14
N LEU A 138 1.82 0.20 8.38
CA LEU A 138 1.73 -1.20 8.84
C LEU A 138 0.32 -1.77 8.68
N ASP A 139 -0.70 -0.99 9.01
CA ASP A 139 -2.10 -1.40 8.87
C ASP A 139 -2.53 -1.52 7.40
N LEU A 140 -2.14 -0.57 6.55
CA LEU A 140 -2.39 -0.60 5.11
C LEU A 140 -1.70 -1.79 4.43
N CYS A 141 -0.45 -2.11 4.81
CA CYS A 141 0.26 -3.31 4.33
C CYS A 141 -0.54 -4.59 4.61
N ARG A 142 -1.04 -4.73 5.86
CA ARG A 142 -1.86 -5.88 6.25
C ARG A 142 -3.15 -5.95 5.44
N LYS A 143 -3.87 -4.84 5.32
CA LYS A 143 -5.11 -4.75 4.52
C LYS A 143 -4.87 -5.12 3.05
N LEU A 144 -3.77 -4.64 2.47
CA LEU A 144 -3.40 -4.94 1.09
C LEU A 144 -3.11 -6.43 0.89
N ARG A 145 -2.40 -7.09 1.80
CA ARG A 145 -2.18 -8.55 1.73
C ARG A 145 -3.48 -9.33 1.79
N VAL A 146 -4.32 -9.04 2.79
CA VAL A 146 -5.63 -9.70 2.94
C VAL A 146 -6.51 -9.50 1.72
N THR A 147 -6.49 -8.30 1.14
CA THR A 147 -7.23 -7.99 -0.09
C THR A 147 -6.67 -8.80 -1.26
N ASN A 148 -5.35 -8.85 -1.44
CA ASN A 148 -4.71 -9.64 -2.49
C ASN A 148 -4.99 -11.14 -2.35
N ASP A 149 -5.01 -11.70 -1.14
CA ASP A 149 -5.39 -13.09 -0.87
C ASP A 149 -6.83 -13.40 -1.29
N ARG A 150 -7.72 -12.41 -1.20
CA ARG A 150 -9.13 -12.54 -1.62
C ARG A 150 -9.33 -12.38 -3.13
N ILE A 151 -8.48 -11.62 -3.81
CA ILE A 151 -8.52 -11.50 -5.28
C ILE A 151 -7.97 -12.78 -5.91
N VAL A 152 -6.83 -13.26 -5.41
CA VAL A 152 -6.15 -14.46 -5.88
C VAL A 152 -5.61 -15.23 -4.67
N PRO A 153 -6.21 -16.37 -4.31
CA PRO A 153 -5.72 -17.20 -3.22
C PRO A 153 -4.26 -17.60 -3.43
N PRO A 154 -3.46 -17.78 -2.36
CA PRO A 154 -2.07 -18.24 -2.49
C PRO A 154 -2.01 -19.57 -3.21
N SER A 155 -1.15 -19.69 -4.23
CA SER A 155 -0.80 -20.96 -4.86
C SER A 155 0.72 -21.03 -5.07
N LEU A 156 1.27 -22.22 -5.24
CA LEU A 156 2.71 -22.42 -5.40
C LEU A 156 3.11 -22.19 -6.86
N GLY A 157 3.19 -20.93 -7.28
CA GLY A 157 3.92 -20.53 -8.49
C GLY A 157 5.26 -19.93 -8.08
N VAL A 158 6.38 -20.59 -8.41
CA VAL A 158 7.72 -20.07 -8.08
C VAL A 158 8.27 -19.35 -9.31
N LEU A 159 7.90 -18.08 -9.47
CA LEU A 159 8.64 -17.20 -10.36
C LEU A 159 9.89 -16.74 -9.60
N VAL A 160 11.08 -17.18 -10.03
CA VAL A 160 12.35 -16.77 -9.43
C VAL A 160 12.87 -15.57 -10.19
N ALA A 161 13.09 -14.45 -9.50
CA ALA A 161 13.68 -13.27 -10.13
C ALA A 161 15.21 -13.44 -10.27
N PRO A 162 15.79 -13.19 -11.45
CA PRO A 162 17.25 -13.14 -11.58
C PRO A 162 17.81 -11.95 -10.79
N PRO A 163 19.07 -12.02 -10.33
CA PRO A 163 19.70 -10.90 -9.65
C PRO A 163 19.70 -9.65 -10.53
N LEU A 164 19.14 -8.56 -10.03
CA LEU A 164 19.17 -7.29 -10.73
C LEU A 164 20.54 -6.64 -10.56
N VAL A 165 21.19 -6.32 -11.67
CA VAL A 165 22.48 -5.64 -11.69
C VAL A 165 22.24 -4.14 -11.61
N ALA A 166 22.76 -3.51 -10.56
CA ALA A 166 22.75 -2.05 -10.45
C ALA A 166 23.74 -1.46 -11.45
N SER A 167 23.28 -0.54 -12.30
CA SER A 167 24.09 0.06 -13.36
C SER A 167 24.96 1.19 -12.81
N ARG A 168 24.39 2.06 -11.96
CA ARG A 168 25.07 3.22 -11.37
C ARG A 168 24.36 3.71 -10.10
N ARG A 169 25.00 4.57 -9.32
CA ARG A 169 24.29 5.36 -8.29
C ARG A 169 23.34 6.34 -8.97
N ALA A 170 22.20 6.60 -8.31
CA ALA A 170 21.28 7.62 -8.77
C ALA A 170 21.98 8.99 -8.76
N ASP A 171 21.76 9.78 -9.80
CA ASP A 171 22.08 11.20 -9.84
C ASP A 171 20.82 12.02 -9.61
N GLU A 172 20.99 13.33 -9.47
CA GLU A 172 19.87 14.26 -9.25
C GLU A 172 18.81 14.17 -10.35
N ALA A 173 19.22 13.99 -11.62
CA ALA A 173 18.30 13.84 -12.74
C ALA A 173 17.40 12.61 -12.59
N LEU A 174 17.94 11.47 -12.15
CA LEU A 174 17.15 10.27 -11.89
C LEU A 174 16.26 10.42 -10.65
N ILE A 175 16.72 11.12 -9.61
CA ILE A 175 15.88 11.44 -8.45
C ILE A 175 14.67 12.26 -8.90
N ASP A 176 14.88 13.29 -9.71
CA ASP A 176 13.82 14.14 -10.25
C ASP A 176 12.96 13.45 -11.31
N ALA A 177 13.46 12.38 -11.93
CA ALA A 177 12.67 11.56 -12.85
C ALA A 177 11.55 10.83 -12.12
N PHE A 178 11.67 10.55 -10.81
CA PHE A 178 10.58 10.05 -9.99
C PHE A 178 9.71 11.22 -9.51
N PRO A 179 8.49 11.44 -10.04
CA PRO A 179 7.71 12.65 -9.76
C PRO A 179 7.49 12.93 -8.27
N PRO A 180 7.21 11.93 -7.40
CA PRO A 180 7.06 12.18 -5.96
C PRO A 180 8.32 12.68 -5.24
N PHE A 181 9.52 12.55 -5.82
CA PHE A 181 10.75 13.10 -5.23
C PHE A 181 11.04 14.54 -5.65
N ARG A 182 10.43 15.05 -6.72
CA ARG A 182 10.65 16.43 -7.21
C ARG A 182 10.43 17.53 -6.15
N PRO A 183 9.37 17.50 -5.31
CA PRO A 183 9.14 18.56 -4.33
C PRO A 183 10.05 18.47 -3.10
N LEU A 184 10.85 17.40 -2.98
CA LEU A 184 11.71 17.21 -1.80
C LEU A 184 12.81 18.29 -1.74
N PRO A 185 13.22 18.73 -0.54
CA PRO A 185 14.35 19.65 -0.39
C PRO A 185 15.63 19.11 -1.04
N GLN A 186 16.51 20.00 -1.52
CA GLN A 186 17.74 19.58 -2.23
C GLN A 186 18.63 18.64 -1.40
N VAL A 187 18.81 18.95 -0.12
CA VAL A 187 19.52 18.07 0.82
C VAL A 187 18.90 16.68 0.87
N VAL A 188 17.57 16.60 0.72
CA VAL A 188 16.80 15.36 0.67
C VAL A 188 17.12 14.52 -0.55
N LYS A 189 17.06 15.15 -1.72
CA LYS A 189 17.40 14.50 -2.99
C LYS A 189 18.84 13.98 -2.99
N LEU A 190 19.79 14.75 -2.46
CA LEU A 190 21.20 14.34 -2.41
C LEU A 190 21.44 13.12 -1.53
N ALA A 191 20.80 13.01 -0.36
CA ALA A 191 20.99 11.83 0.48
C ALA A 191 20.22 10.61 -0.07
N LEU A 192 19.09 10.80 -0.76
CA LEU A 192 18.43 9.74 -1.52
C LEU A 192 19.34 9.25 -2.66
N ALA A 193 19.99 10.14 -3.41
CA ALA A 193 20.94 9.80 -4.47
C ALA A 193 22.12 8.94 -3.97
N GLN A 194 22.56 9.14 -2.72
CA GLN A 194 23.62 8.32 -2.11
C GLN A 194 23.17 6.89 -1.78
N LYS A 195 21.88 6.68 -1.51
CA LYS A 195 21.30 5.39 -1.10
C LYS A 195 20.64 4.63 -2.25
N LEU A 196 20.23 5.34 -3.29
CA LEU A 196 19.54 4.77 -4.45
C LEU A 196 20.52 4.37 -5.55
N THR A 197 20.24 3.23 -6.16
CA THR A 197 20.97 2.74 -7.33
C THR A 197 20.02 2.58 -8.50
N ALA A 198 20.46 2.96 -9.69
CA ALA A 198 19.71 2.78 -10.92
C ALA A 198 19.83 1.33 -11.39
N ILE A 199 18.70 0.77 -11.83
CA ILE A 199 18.62 -0.50 -12.55
C ILE A 199 18.03 -0.18 -13.92
N GLU A 200 18.78 -0.51 -14.95
CA GLU A 200 18.33 -0.42 -16.34
C GLU A 200 17.93 -1.82 -16.82
N LEU A 201 16.72 -1.93 -17.36
CA LEU A 201 16.17 -3.13 -17.95
C LEU A 201 15.99 -2.89 -19.45
N ASP A 202 16.56 -3.77 -20.28
CA ASP A 202 16.48 -3.65 -21.73
C ASP A 202 15.32 -4.44 -22.35
N ALA A 203 14.67 -5.32 -21.57
CA ALA A 203 13.60 -6.19 -22.03
C ALA A 203 12.66 -6.58 -20.88
N VAL A 204 11.61 -7.33 -21.23
CA VAL A 204 10.73 -8.01 -20.27
C VAL A 204 11.55 -8.97 -19.41
N GLN A 205 11.54 -8.77 -18.09
CA GLN A 205 12.16 -9.70 -17.16
C GLN A 205 11.50 -9.67 -15.78
N PRO A 206 11.53 -10.80 -15.04
CA PRO A 206 11.23 -10.82 -13.62
C PRO A 206 12.11 -9.85 -12.81
N ILE A 207 11.49 -9.16 -11.87
CA ILE A 207 12.15 -8.23 -10.95
C ILE A 207 12.05 -8.74 -9.52
N VAL A 208 10.89 -9.29 -9.16
CA VAL A 208 10.59 -9.85 -7.83
C VAL A 208 9.74 -11.11 -8.00
N GLY A 209 10.07 -12.16 -7.26
CA GLY A 209 9.23 -13.37 -7.15
C GLY A 209 8.31 -13.34 -5.93
N GLU A 210 7.05 -13.76 -6.10
CA GLU A 210 6.16 -14.05 -4.98
C GLU A 210 6.81 -15.07 -4.03
N GLY A 211 6.71 -14.83 -2.72
CA GLY A 211 7.28 -15.71 -1.70
C GLY A 211 8.78 -15.54 -1.47
N GLU A 212 9.50 -14.77 -2.29
CA GLU A 212 10.92 -14.48 -2.04
C GLU A 212 11.11 -13.63 -0.75
N PRO A 213 12.30 -13.66 -0.11
CA PRO A 213 12.64 -12.68 0.91
C PRO A 213 12.68 -11.27 0.31
N ALA A 214 12.28 -10.28 1.10
CA ALA A 214 12.36 -8.89 0.68
C ALA A 214 13.74 -8.30 1.03
N ASP A 215 14.43 -7.76 0.03
CA ASP A 215 15.77 -7.20 0.15
C ASP A 215 15.87 -5.74 -0.31
N ALA A 216 14.82 -5.23 -0.96
CA ALA A 216 14.77 -3.90 -1.54
C ALA A 216 13.35 -3.43 -1.89
N ALA A 217 13.19 -2.12 -2.00
CA ALA A 217 12.06 -1.45 -2.64
C ALA A 217 12.52 -0.78 -3.93
N TYR A 218 11.58 -0.60 -4.85
CA TYR A 218 11.86 -0.07 -6.19
C TYR A 218 10.92 1.09 -6.53
N PHE A 219 11.46 2.11 -7.18
CA PHE A 219 10.72 3.26 -7.69
C PHE A 219 10.82 3.26 -9.21
N ILE A 220 9.68 3.33 -9.89
CA ILE A 220 9.62 3.30 -11.35
C ILE A 220 9.83 4.73 -11.86
N VAL A 221 10.92 4.97 -12.59
CA VAL A 221 11.18 6.28 -13.22
C VAL A 221 10.84 6.25 -14.71
N ARG A 222 10.94 5.09 -15.36
CA ARG A 222 10.57 4.88 -16.76
C ARG A 222 10.10 3.45 -16.97
N GLY A 223 9.17 3.28 -17.91
CA GLY A 223 8.61 1.99 -18.30
C GLY A 223 7.47 1.57 -17.40
N GLU A 224 7.02 0.34 -17.57
CA GLU A 224 5.89 -0.23 -16.84
C GLU A 224 6.27 -1.60 -16.28
N VAL A 225 5.68 -1.96 -15.15
CA VAL A 225 5.80 -3.29 -14.55
C VAL A 225 4.42 -3.86 -14.25
N THR A 226 4.29 -5.15 -14.43
CA THR A 226 3.09 -5.91 -14.10
C THR A 226 3.30 -6.57 -12.75
N VAL A 227 2.41 -6.26 -11.80
CA VAL A 227 2.32 -6.94 -10.51
C VAL A 227 1.30 -8.06 -10.65
N GLY A 228 1.75 -9.29 -10.45
CA GLY A 228 0.93 -10.48 -10.63
C GLY A 228 1.08 -11.44 -9.47
N ARG A 229 0.03 -12.23 -9.25
CA ARG A 229 0.01 -13.27 -8.24
C ARG A 229 -0.66 -14.50 -8.83
N ASN A 230 -0.03 -15.67 -8.71
CA ASN A 230 -0.55 -16.94 -9.23
C ASN A 230 -1.06 -16.86 -10.68
N GLY A 231 -0.29 -16.22 -11.56
CA GLY A 231 -0.63 -16.07 -12.98
C GLY A 231 -1.71 -15.01 -13.29
N ARG A 232 -2.27 -14.34 -12.28
CA ARG A 232 -3.26 -13.27 -12.47
C ARG A 232 -2.66 -11.90 -12.16
N THR A 233 -2.84 -10.97 -13.08
CA THR A 233 -2.43 -9.58 -12.90
C THR A 233 -3.29 -8.90 -11.83
N LEU A 234 -2.61 -8.29 -10.85
CA LEU A 234 -3.21 -7.48 -9.79
C LEU A 234 -3.11 -5.98 -10.08
N ALA A 235 -2.07 -5.55 -10.77
CA ALA A 235 -1.89 -4.15 -11.16
C ALA A 235 -0.85 -4.03 -12.27
N THR A 236 -0.94 -2.96 -13.05
CA THR A 236 0.16 -2.45 -13.88
C THR A 236 0.59 -1.12 -13.27
N LEU A 237 1.89 -0.97 -13.00
CA LEU A 237 2.47 0.20 -12.36
C LEU A 237 3.42 0.90 -13.34
N GLY A 238 3.28 2.21 -13.45
CA GLY A 238 4.09 3.06 -14.33
C GLY A 238 4.97 4.05 -13.56
N PRO A 239 5.55 5.05 -14.26
CA PRO A 239 6.42 6.05 -13.64
C PRO A 239 5.73 6.80 -12.50
N GLY A 240 6.44 6.97 -11.38
CA GLY A 240 5.90 7.57 -10.16
C GLY A 240 5.27 6.57 -9.17
N SER A 241 5.14 5.30 -9.57
CA SER A 241 4.76 4.23 -8.66
C SER A 241 5.96 3.57 -7.98
N MET A 242 5.73 3.04 -6.78
CA MET A 242 6.69 2.28 -6.00
C MET A 242 6.23 0.83 -5.88
N PHE A 243 7.14 -0.15 -5.76
CA PHE A 243 6.77 -1.51 -5.37
C PHE A 243 7.83 -2.15 -4.46
N GLY A 244 7.46 -3.27 -3.85
CA GLY A 244 8.34 -4.03 -2.95
C GLY A 244 8.43 -3.52 -1.52
N ALA A 245 7.75 -2.42 -1.16
CA ALA A 245 7.81 -1.85 0.20
C ALA A 245 7.06 -2.66 1.27
N VAL A 246 5.97 -3.34 0.91
CA VAL A 246 5.08 -4.03 1.87
C VAL A 246 5.87 -5.00 2.77
N SER A 247 6.68 -5.85 2.14
CA SER A 247 7.47 -6.88 2.82
C SER A 247 8.69 -6.37 3.57
N LEU A 248 9.13 -5.14 3.30
CA LEU A 248 10.12 -4.47 4.14
C LEU A 248 9.47 -3.92 5.41
N ILE A 249 8.26 -3.39 5.31
CA ILE A 249 7.55 -2.75 6.43
C ILE A 249 7.04 -3.76 7.45
N ASP A 250 6.44 -4.84 7.01
CA ASP A 250 5.86 -5.86 7.91
C ASP A 250 6.75 -7.09 8.10
N HIS A 251 7.95 -7.07 7.50
CA HIS A 251 8.94 -8.16 7.53
C HIS A 251 8.40 -9.52 7.05
N GLY A 252 7.37 -9.52 6.20
CA GLY A 252 6.86 -10.71 5.53
C GLY A 252 7.64 -11.10 4.27
N ARG A 253 7.22 -12.18 3.60
CA ARG A 253 7.68 -12.55 2.24
C ARG A 253 7.05 -11.66 1.19
N ARG A 254 7.62 -11.61 -0.03
CA ARG A 254 7.02 -10.89 -1.17
C ARG A 254 5.58 -11.37 -1.41
N SER A 255 4.64 -10.42 -1.43
CA SER A 255 3.18 -10.68 -1.58
C SER A 255 2.74 -11.06 -2.99
N ALA A 256 3.56 -10.71 -3.98
CA ALA A 256 3.25 -10.84 -5.40
C ALA A 256 4.57 -10.82 -6.19
N SER A 257 4.52 -11.36 -7.39
CA SER A 257 5.58 -11.26 -8.39
C SER A 257 5.49 -9.94 -9.13
N VAL A 258 6.63 -9.43 -9.59
CA VAL A 258 6.71 -8.22 -10.41
C VAL A 258 7.60 -8.51 -11.63
N VAL A 259 7.10 -8.18 -12.81
CA VAL A 259 7.79 -8.39 -14.10
C VAL A 259 7.74 -7.08 -14.88
N SER A 260 8.84 -6.67 -15.53
CA SER A 260 8.80 -5.51 -16.44
C SER A 260 7.98 -5.83 -17.69
N ALA A 261 7.22 -4.86 -18.20
CA ALA A 261 6.47 -4.99 -19.45
C ALA A 261 7.34 -4.72 -20.70
N GLY A 262 8.61 -4.37 -20.51
CA GLY A 262 9.56 -4.00 -21.55
C GLY A 262 10.77 -3.27 -20.95
N PRO A 263 11.47 -2.43 -21.73
CA PRO A 263 12.54 -1.61 -21.22
C PRO A 263 12.07 -0.68 -20.10
N ALA A 264 12.80 -0.65 -18.99
CA ALA A 264 12.41 0.12 -17.81
C ALA A 264 13.64 0.61 -17.03
N THR A 265 13.49 1.75 -16.37
CA THR A 265 14.50 2.28 -15.46
C THR A 265 13.89 2.36 -14.08
N LEU A 266 14.57 1.75 -13.10
CA LEU A 266 14.12 1.68 -11.70
C LEU A 266 15.18 2.27 -10.79
N LEU A 267 14.75 2.91 -9.70
CA LEU A 267 15.61 3.20 -8.56
C LEU A 267 15.42 2.11 -7.50
N ARG A 268 16.50 1.48 -7.06
CA ARG A 268 16.51 0.48 -5.98
C ARG A 268 16.99 1.12 -4.68
N LEU A 269 16.17 0.99 -3.64
CA LEU A 269 16.55 1.22 -2.25
C LEU A 269 16.73 -0.11 -1.55
N ARG A 270 17.91 -0.36 -0.98
CA ARG A 270 18.18 -1.59 -0.23
C ARG A 270 17.32 -1.65 1.04
N GLY A 271 16.98 -2.85 1.49
CA GLY A 271 16.19 -3.07 2.69
C GLY A 271 16.83 -2.45 3.93
N GLU A 272 18.14 -2.59 4.10
CA GLU A 272 18.89 -1.95 5.20
C GLU A 272 18.78 -0.42 5.21
N ASP A 273 18.84 0.21 4.03
CA ASP A 273 18.70 1.65 3.88
C ASP A 273 17.24 2.09 4.08
N PHE A 274 16.29 1.28 3.62
CA PHE A 274 14.87 1.48 3.85
C PHE A 274 14.57 1.46 5.35
N ASP A 275 15.01 0.42 6.06
CA ASP A 275 14.80 0.24 7.50
C ASP A 275 15.44 1.38 8.29
N ALA A 276 16.66 1.77 7.95
CA ALA A 276 17.35 2.89 8.57
C ALA A 276 16.57 4.20 8.38
N LEU A 277 16.11 4.50 7.17
CA LEU A 277 15.31 5.70 6.90
C LEU A 277 13.96 5.63 7.63
N PHE A 278 13.26 4.50 7.54
CA PHE A 278 11.92 4.26 8.09
C PHE A 278 11.90 4.10 9.63
N ALA A 279 13.05 4.05 10.28
CA ALA A 279 13.19 4.03 11.74
C ALA A 279 13.82 5.32 12.32
N SER A 280 14.59 6.07 11.53
CA SER A 280 15.43 7.17 12.04
C SER A 280 14.69 8.36 12.67
N GLY A 281 13.38 8.53 12.41
CA GLY A 281 12.57 9.60 12.99
C GLY A 281 13.00 11.02 12.61
N ASN A 282 13.93 11.17 11.67
CA ASN A 282 14.36 12.48 11.17
C ASN A 282 13.40 13.02 10.11
N ARG A 283 13.60 14.26 9.66
CA ARG A 283 12.73 14.90 8.66
C ARG A 283 12.65 14.13 7.34
N PHE A 284 13.70 13.40 6.98
CA PHE A 284 13.72 12.54 5.80
C PHE A 284 12.83 11.31 5.95
N ALA A 285 12.87 10.68 7.12
CA ALA A 285 12.04 9.54 7.45
C ALA A 285 10.56 9.87 7.25
N PHE A 286 10.16 11.09 7.64
CA PHE A 286 8.80 11.59 7.43
C PHE A 286 8.41 11.62 5.95
N GLU A 287 9.24 12.20 5.08
CA GLU A 287 8.95 12.26 3.63
C GLU A 287 8.84 10.87 3.00
N LEU A 288 9.73 9.94 3.39
CA LEU A 288 9.66 8.55 2.92
C LEU A 288 8.40 7.84 3.42
N VAL A 289 8.07 7.98 4.72
CA VAL A 289 6.87 7.36 5.30
C VAL A 289 5.61 7.91 4.66
N ASP A 290 5.52 9.23 4.45
CA ASP A 290 4.37 9.86 3.79
C ASP A 290 4.20 9.36 2.35
N LEU A 291 5.30 9.31 1.59
CA LEU A 291 5.31 8.73 0.25
C LEU A 291 4.81 7.28 0.26
N VAL A 292 5.36 6.45 1.14
CA VAL A 292 4.97 5.04 1.22
C VAL A 292 3.50 4.89 1.62
N ALA A 293 3.02 5.70 2.57
CA ALA A 293 1.61 5.72 2.96
C ALA A 293 0.71 6.00 1.74
N ARG A 294 1.01 7.04 0.96
CA ARG A 294 0.24 7.39 -0.26
C ARG A 294 0.28 6.28 -1.30
N GLN A 295 1.43 5.64 -1.51
CA GLN A 295 1.56 4.51 -2.45
C GLN A 295 0.76 3.28 -1.99
N LEU A 296 0.80 2.95 -0.71
CA LEU A 296 0.01 1.85 -0.14
C LEU A 296 -1.50 2.11 -0.27
N VAL A 297 -1.94 3.34 -0.03
CA VAL A 297 -3.34 3.73 -0.24
C VAL A 297 -3.73 3.56 -1.71
N SER A 298 -2.93 4.05 -2.64
CA SER A 298 -3.17 3.91 -4.08
C SER A 298 -3.32 2.43 -4.48
N HIS A 299 -2.38 1.58 -4.07
CA HIS A 299 -2.45 0.14 -4.35
C HIS A 299 -3.66 -0.54 -3.72
N LEU A 300 -4.02 -0.19 -2.47
CA LEU A 300 -5.17 -0.78 -1.80
C LEU A 300 -6.49 -0.37 -2.47
N ARG A 301 -6.61 0.88 -2.94
CA ARG A 301 -7.76 1.30 -3.76
C ARG A 301 -7.84 0.49 -5.05
N GLY A 302 -6.74 0.35 -5.78
CA GLY A 302 -6.68 -0.47 -6.99
C GLY A 302 -7.02 -1.95 -6.74
N ALA A 303 -6.51 -2.54 -5.66
CA ALA A 303 -6.82 -3.91 -5.28
C ALA A 303 -8.30 -4.11 -4.93
N ASN A 304 -8.92 -3.15 -4.22
CA ASN A 304 -10.35 -3.21 -3.91
C ASN A 304 -11.22 -3.25 -5.16
N GLU A 305 -10.82 -2.56 -6.24
CA GLU A 305 -11.49 -2.61 -7.55
C GLU A 305 -11.39 -3.98 -8.23
N LEU A 306 -10.53 -4.89 -7.78
CA LEU A 306 -10.39 -6.23 -8.36
C LEU A 306 -11.08 -7.34 -7.56
N LEU A 307 -11.69 -7.01 -6.42
CA LEU A 307 -12.35 -8.00 -5.57
C LEU A 307 -13.48 -8.71 -6.32
N PRO A 308 -13.60 -10.05 -6.17
CA PRO A 308 -14.64 -10.83 -6.82
C PRO A 308 -16.04 -10.45 -6.28
N ARG A 309 -17.04 -10.46 -7.17
CA ARG A 309 -18.42 -10.15 -6.80
C ARG A 309 -19.05 -11.33 -6.02
N PRO A 310 -19.93 -11.06 -5.03
CA PRO A 310 -20.72 -12.10 -4.38
C PRO A 310 -21.54 -12.89 -5.42
N GLY A 311 -21.42 -14.21 -5.44
CA GLY A 311 -22.16 -15.10 -6.36
C GLY A 311 -21.53 -15.34 -7.73
N ALA A 312 -20.38 -14.73 -8.04
CA ALA A 312 -19.56 -15.14 -9.18
C ALA A 312 -18.80 -16.42 -8.80
N ALA A 313 -19.44 -17.58 -8.94
CA ALA A 313 -18.70 -18.84 -8.88
C ALA A 313 -17.57 -18.82 -9.92
N PRO A 314 -16.37 -19.33 -9.61
CA PRO A 314 -15.39 -19.58 -10.65
C PRO A 314 -16.04 -20.55 -11.64
N ARG A 315 -16.21 -20.13 -12.90
CA ARG A 315 -16.54 -21.09 -13.95
C ARG A 315 -15.39 -22.09 -13.97
N PRO A 316 -15.63 -23.40 -13.74
CA PRO A 316 -14.59 -24.38 -14.01
C PRO A 316 -14.26 -24.27 -15.49
N THR A 317 -13.08 -23.76 -15.81
CA THR A 317 -12.53 -23.87 -17.16
C THR A 317 -12.41 -25.36 -17.46
N ALA A 318 -13.09 -25.79 -18.52
CA ALA A 318 -13.16 -27.17 -18.94
C ALA A 318 -11.77 -27.77 -19.19
N SER A 319 -11.59 -28.99 -18.68
CA SER A 319 -10.62 -30.02 -19.09
C SER A 319 -9.21 -29.59 -19.53
N ALA A 320 -8.23 -29.81 -18.66
CA ALA A 320 -6.87 -30.10 -19.10
C ALA A 320 -6.85 -31.49 -19.77
N PRO A 321 -6.29 -31.66 -20.99
CA PRO A 321 -5.79 -32.95 -21.41
C PRO A 321 -4.38 -33.20 -20.87
N ALA A 322 -4.08 -34.48 -20.80
CA ALA A 322 -2.93 -35.13 -20.19
C ALA A 322 -1.53 -34.59 -20.54
N ALA A 323 -0.61 -34.89 -19.63
CA ALA A 323 0.83 -34.70 -19.69
C ALA A 323 1.46 -34.99 -21.07
N VAL A 324 2.36 -34.11 -21.51
CA VAL A 324 3.39 -34.41 -22.51
C VAL A 324 4.74 -33.86 -22.03
N GLN A 325 5.75 -34.69 -22.21
CA GLN A 325 7.14 -34.56 -21.78
C GLN A 325 7.87 -33.35 -22.38
N ALA A 326 8.88 -32.91 -21.65
CA ALA A 326 9.82 -31.87 -22.06
C ALA A 326 10.59 -32.22 -23.34
N THR A 327 10.58 -31.31 -24.31
CA THR A 327 11.66 -31.07 -25.28
C THR A 327 11.77 -29.58 -25.56
N ALA A 328 13.02 -29.13 -25.76
CA ALA A 328 13.44 -27.75 -25.85
C ALA A 328 12.81 -26.96 -27.02
N GLY A 329 12.48 -25.69 -26.78
CA GLY A 329 12.15 -24.69 -27.80
C GLY A 329 10.87 -23.89 -27.52
N ALA A 330 11.00 -22.56 -27.41
CA ALA A 330 9.97 -21.53 -27.24
C ALA A 330 9.28 -21.43 -25.85
N MET A 331 9.36 -20.24 -25.25
CA MET A 331 8.67 -19.88 -24.00
C MET A 331 7.17 -19.62 -24.25
N PRO A 332 6.25 -20.08 -23.37
CA PRO A 332 4.84 -19.74 -23.47
C PRO A 332 4.55 -18.37 -22.85
N GLU A 333 3.52 -17.70 -23.38
CA GLU A 333 2.97 -16.44 -22.87
C GLU A 333 2.64 -16.55 -21.38
N LEU A 334 3.36 -15.78 -20.54
CA LEU A 334 3.26 -15.86 -19.09
C LEU A 334 2.03 -15.15 -18.51
N PHE A 335 1.35 -14.31 -19.29
CA PHE A 335 0.10 -13.63 -18.91
C PHE A 335 -0.70 -13.39 -20.19
N GLY A 336 -1.97 -13.84 -20.23
CA GLY A 336 -2.82 -13.74 -21.43
C GLY A 336 -3.00 -12.29 -21.93
N PRO A 337 -3.27 -12.11 -23.23
CA PRO A 337 -3.21 -10.80 -23.89
C PRO A 337 -4.28 -9.81 -23.40
N LEU A 338 -3.91 -8.53 -23.37
CA LEU A 338 -4.83 -7.39 -23.33
C LEU A 338 -5.61 -7.34 -24.64
N ASP A 339 -6.93 -7.38 -24.59
CA ASP A 339 -7.79 -6.92 -25.68
C ASP A 339 -7.63 -5.40 -25.82
N LEU A 340 -6.82 -4.99 -26.80
CA LEU A 340 -6.78 -3.63 -27.35
C LEU A 340 -7.47 -3.68 -28.71
N ASP A 341 -8.78 -3.48 -28.73
CA ASP A 341 -9.51 -3.17 -29.97
C ASP A 341 -9.11 -1.77 -30.45
N LEU A 342 -8.12 -1.73 -31.35
CA LEU A 342 -7.85 -0.61 -32.24
C LEU A 342 -8.56 -0.87 -33.57
N GLU A 343 -9.77 -0.34 -33.72
CA GLU A 343 -10.37 -0.15 -35.05
C GLU A 343 -9.58 0.94 -35.80
N LEU A 344 -8.66 0.53 -36.67
CA LEU A 344 -8.16 1.36 -37.76
C LEU A 344 -8.82 0.89 -39.06
N GLY A 345 -9.93 1.55 -39.41
CA GLY A 345 -10.49 1.46 -40.75
C GLY A 345 -9.54 2.13 -41.76
N THR A 346 -9.11 1.38 -42.77
CA THR A 346 -8.45 1.92 -43.97
C THR A 346 -9.48 2.24 -45.05
N PRO A 347 -9.27 3.30 -45.85
CA PRO A 347 -10.21 3.76 -46.87
C PRO A 347 -10.06 2.99 -48.18
N ALA A 348 -11.11 3.05 -49.01
CA ALA A 348 -11.07 2.68 -50.43
C ALA A 348 -10.32 3.72 -51.26
#